data_AF-A0A968VX94-F1
#
_entry.id   AF-A0A968VX94-F1
#
_cell.length_a   1.000
_cell.length_b   1.000
_cell.length_c   1.000
_cell.angle_alpha   90.00
_cell.angle_beta   90.00
_cell.angle_gamma   90.00
#
_symmetry.space_group_name_H-M   'P 1'
#
loop_
_entity.id
_entity.type
_entity.pdbx_description
1 polymer ?
#
loop_
_entity_poly.entity_id
_entity_poly.type
_entity_poly.pdbx_seq_one_letter_code
_entity_poly.pdbx_strand_id
1 'polypeptide(L)'
;MFSTLQGEYFFRGDTQQINLSPGNMLYFSMAGDQIMVHSRLGHIGVFNKVELVPIKEESLFQVRPLAPKLPARAYCDGIKVQPDFNRLLIINQVDFSHYLAGVVETEAGSSSGQEFYKAHAILCRTYAIKNMDRHIEEGFNLCDGTHCQAYKSYNRHNAAIYDAVKETDHKVVIYSEDSTLITAAFHANSGGATYNSEDVWLEKLGYLRAIADPFSLKGRQASWTKTIDRNNWVQYLQKMV
;
A
#
# COMPACT_ATOMS: atom_id res chain seq x y z
N MET A 1 8.68 10.52 12.39
CA MET A 1 8.44 11.97 12.20
C MET A 1 7.33 12.15 11.20
N PHE A 2 6.31 12.92 11.57
CA PHE A 2 5.23 13.39 10.72
C PHE A 2 5.44 14.87 10.40
N SER A 3 5.12 15.27 9.18
CA SER A 3 5.10 16.67 8.76
C SER A 3 3.97 16.92 7.76
N THR A 4 3.23 17.99 7.96
CA THR A 4 2.24 18.47 6.99
C THR A 4 2.94 19.04 5.76
N LEU A 5 2.63 18.51 4.57
CA LEU A 5 3.11 19.02 3.29
C LEU A 5 2.16 20.08 2.71
N GLN A 6 0.86 19.82 2.81
CA GLN A 6 -0.21 20.68 2.33
C GLN A 6 -1.44 20.52 3.23
N GLY A 7 -2.27 21.57 3.32
CA GLY A 7 -3.49 21.54 4.12
C GLY A 7 -3.23 21.60 5.62
N GLU A 8 -4.20 21.14 6.40
CA GLU A 8 -4.18 21.26 7.85
C GLU A 8 -4.64 19.94 8.46
N TYR A 9 -4.08 19.60 9.61
CA TYR A 9 -4.37 18.35 10.30
C TYR A 9 -4.83 18.63 11.72
N PHE A 10 -5.83 17.90 12.17
CA PHE A 10 -6.26 17.88 13.56
C PHE A 10 -5.56 16.74 14.29
N PHE A 11 -4.66 17.07 15.22
CA PHE A 11 -4.10 16.09 16.13
C PHE A 11 -5.14 15.73 17.19
N ARG A 12 -5.38 14.42 17.35
CA ARG A 12 -6.26 13.85 18.35
C ARG A 12 -5.54 12.74 19.11
N GLY A 13 -5.10 13.08 20.32
CA GLY A 13 -4.76 12.12 21.36
C GLY A 13 -5.99 11.75 22.20
N ASP A 14 -5.86 10.73 23.04
CA ASP A 14 -6.89 10.35 24.01
C ASP A 14 -7.16 11.44 25.06
N THR A 15 -6.17 12.26 25.38
CA THR A 15 -6.24 13.31 26.41
C THR A 15 -6.11 14.75 25.89
N GLN A 16 -5.69 14.94 24.64
CA GLN A 16 -5.38 16.26 24.09
C GLN A 16 -5.70 16.36 22.60
N GLN A 17 -6.09 17.55 22.16
CA GLN A 17 -6.35 17.85 20.76
C GLN A 17 -5.69 19.17 20.35
N ILE A 18 -5.10 19.22 19.15
CA ILE A 18 -4.30 20.37 18.67
C ILE A 18 -4.49 20.53 17.16
N ASN A 19 -4.72 21.76 16.68
CA ASN A 19 -4.67 22.05 15.25
C ASN A 19 -3.22 22.14 14.77
N LEU A 20 -2.91 21.46 13.67
CA LEU A 20 -1.62 21.47 13.01
C LEU A 20 -1.73 22.19 11.65
N SER A 21 -0.88 23.17 11.44
CA SER A 21 -0.73 23.91 10.19
C SER A 21 0.51 23.43 9.39
N PRO A 22 0.64 23.79 8.11
CA PRO A 22 1.83 23.49 7.32
C PRO A 22 3.13 23.86 8.03
N GLY A 23 4.13 22.99 7.94
CA GLY A 23 5.43 23.17 8.62
C GLY A 23 5.46 22.71 10.08
N ASN A 24 4.32 22.38 10.70
CA ASN A 24 4.34 21.68 11.99
C ASN A 24 4.94 20.28 11.81
N MET A 25 5.80 19.90 12.75
CA MET A 25 6.45 18.59 12.79
C MET A 25 6.16 17.93 14.11
N LEU A 26 5.67 16.70 14.03
CA LEU A 26 5.47 15.82 15.16
C LEU A 26 6.45 14.66 15.07
N TYR A 27 6.92 14.24 16.22
CA TYR A 27 7.79 13.11 16.38
C TYR A 27 7.12 12.14 17.34
N PHE A 28 7.13 10.87 16.94
CA PHE A 28 6.52 9.78 17.67
C PHE A 28 7.61 8.83 18.10
N SER A 29 7.62 8.44 19.36
CA SER A 29 8.48 7.40 19.92
C SER A 29 7.70 6.56 20.92
N MET A 30 8.17 5.34 21.17
CA MET A 30 7.62 4.49 22.24
C MET A 30 7.98 5.06 23.61
N ALA A 31 7.05 4.97 24.55
CA ALA A 31 7.25 5.18 25.98
C ALA A 31 6.54 4.06 26.75
N GLY A 32 7.24 2.95 26.99
CA GLY A 32 6.59 1.71 27.41
C GLY A 32 5.61 1.23 26.34
N ASP A 33 4.37 0.96 26.74
CA ASP A 33 3.27 0.57 25.84
C ASP A 33 2.44 1.77 25.35
N GLN A 34 2.98 2.98 25.41
CA GLN A 34 2.33 4.22 24.98
C GLN A 34 3.17 4.99 23.95
N ILE A 35 2.56 6.01 23.36
CA ILE A 35 3.14 6.86 22.33
C ILE A 35 3.52 8.19 22.95
N MET A 36 4.82 8.47 23.03
CA MET A 36 5.30 9.81 23.35
C MET A 36 5.28 10.67 22.08
N VAL A 37 4.68 11.85 22.19
CA VAL A 37 4.61 12.83 21.11
C VAL A 37 5.40 14.07 21.51
N HIS A 38 6.30 14.50 20.64
CA HIS A 38 7.01 15.76 20.80
C HIS A 38 6.98 16.57 19.50
N SER A 39 7.08 17.89 19.64
CA SER A 39 7.27 18.83 18.53
C SER A 39 8.65 19.46 18.62
N ARG A 40 8.95 20.39 17.71
CA ARG A 40 10.14 21.25 17.82
C ARG A 40 10.10 22.20 19.03
N LEU A 41 8.91 22.49 19.55
CA LEU A 41 8.71 23.40 20.68
C LEU A 41 8.80 22.67 22.04
N GLY A 42 8.82 21.33 22.04
CA GLY A 42 8.92 20.53 23.25
C GLY A 42 7.98 19.34 23.27
N HIS A 43 7.90 18.71 24.44
CA HIS A 43 7.03 17.58 24.74
C HIS A 43 5.55 18.00 24.65
N ILE A 44 4.74 17.21 23.95
CA ILE A 44 3.29 17.42 23.82
C ILE A 44 2.56 16.55 24.85
N GLY A 45 2.85 15.24 24.88
CA GLY A 45 2.16 14.31 25.76
C GLY A 45 2.53 12.85 25.51
N VAL A 46 1.95 11.98 26.33
CA VAL A 46 2.01 10.51 26.19
C VAL A 46 0.57 10.00 26.04
N PHE A 47 0.34 9.21 25.00
CA PHE A 47 -1.01 8.81 24.57
C PHE A 47 -1.08 7.32 24.29
N ASN A 48 -2.23 6.68 24.52
CA ASN A 48 -2.43 5.27 24.12
C ASN A 48 -2.63 5.14 22.61
N LYS A 49 -3.17 6.18 21.97
CA LYS A 49 -3.45 6.26 20.54
C LYS A 49 -3.36 7.70 20.08
N VAL A 50 -2.86 7.90 18.87
CA VAL A 50 -2.81 9.20 18.20
C VAL A 50 -3.48 9.07 16.83
N GLU A 51 -4.33 10.02 16.49
CA GLU A 51 -4.85 10.21 15.13
C GLU A 51 -4.49 11.62 14.65
N LEU A 52 -4.16 11.74 13.37
CA LEU A 52 -4.11 13.01 12.66
C LEU A 52 -5.18 12.95 11.58
N VAL A 53 -6.21 13.76 11.75
CA VAL A 53 -7.37 13.80 10.84
C VAL A 53 -7.21 15.00 9.92
N PRO A 54 -7.33 14.85 8.59
CA PRO A 54 -7.25 15.99 7.68
C PRO A 54 -8.43 16.95 7.95
N ILE A 55 -8.17 18.25 7.97
CA ILE A 55 -9.22 19.28 8.07
C ILE A 55 -9.76 19.62 6.68
N LYS A 56 -8.92 19.50 5.65
CA LYS A 56 -9.27 19.74 4.24
C LYS A 56 -8.98 18.50 3.40
N GLU A 57 -9.76 18.23 2.37
CA GLU A 57 -9.62 17.03 1.52
C GLU A 57 -8.25 16.99 0.81
N GLU A 58 -7.71 18.14 0.42
CA GLU A 58 -6.41 18.26 -0.24
C GLU A 58 -5.21 18.19 0.71
N SER A 59 -5.44 17.81 1.98
CA SER A 59 -4.37 17.73 2.96
C SER A 59 -3.44 16.56 2.64
N LEU A 60 -2.14 16.86 2.64
CA LEU A 60 -1.08 15.90 2.38
C LEU A 60 -0.09 15.94 3.54
N PHE A 61 0.39 14.76 3.91
CA PHE A 61 1.41 14.61 4.92
C PHE A 61 2.57 13.76 4.44
N GLN A 62 3.67 13.85 5.16
CA GLN A 62 4.82 13.00 4.99
C GLN A 62 5.18 12.33 6.31
N VAL A 63 5.53 11.05 6.22
CA VAL A 63 6.11 10.28 7.33
C VAL A 63 7.53 9.88 6.98
N ARG A 64 8.43 10.07 7.95
CA ARG A 64 9.82 9.63 7.89
C ARG A 64 10.18 8.83 9.14
N PRO A 65 10.51 7.53 9.00
CA PRO A 65 11.18 6.78 10.05
C PRO A 65 12.58 7.35 10.31
N LEU A 66 12.89 7.64 11.58
CA LEU A 66 14.20 8.17 11.98
C LEU A 66 15.16 7.07 12.44
N ALA A 67 14.63 5.97 12.98
CA ALA A 67 15.39 4.81 13.42
C ALA A 67 14.58 3.52 13.11
N PRO A 68 15.04 2.66 12.18
CA PRO A 68 16.13 2.93 11.23
C PRO A 68 15.79 4.13 10.32
N LYS A 69 16.81 4.82 9.82
CA LYS A 69 16.62 5.94 8.89
C LYS A 69 16.15 5.40 7.54
N LEU A 70 14.91 5.68 7.18
CA LEU A 70 14.31 5.28 5.90
C LEU A 70 13.89 6.51 5.08
N PRO A 71 13.74 6.36 3.75
CA PRO A 71 13.18 7.41 2.91
C PRO A 71 11.80 7.83 3.41
N ALA A 72 11.50 9.12 3.28
CA ALA A 72 10.19 9.62 3.63
C ALA A 72 9.18 9.27 2.55
N ARG A 73 7.95 8.96 2.97
CA ARG A 73 6.82 8.70 2.08
C ARG A 73 5.71 9.69 2.37
N ALA A 74 5.02 10.09 1.32
CA ALA A 74 3.94 11.07 1.41
C ALA A 74 2.61 10.39 1.12
N TYR A 75 1.57 10.83 1.83
CA TYR A 75 0.25 10.23 1.85
C TYR A 75 -0.79 11.35 1.95
N CYS A 76 -2.04 11.01 1.62
CA CYS A 76 -3.22 11.86 1.80
C CYS A 76 -4.11 11.29 2.90
N ASP A 77 -5.19 12.00 3.20
CA ASP A 77 -6.16 11.66 4.24
C ASP A 77 -5.51 11.60 5.62
N GLY A 78 -5.95 10.70 6.51
CA GLY A 78 -5.55 10.65 7.91
C GLY A 78 -4.45 9.62 8.21
N ILE A 79 -3.95 9.68 9.44
CA ILE A 79 -2.99 8.70 9.97
C ILE A 79 -3.33 8.38 11.41
N LYS A 80 -3.34 7.09 11.71
CA LYS A 80 -3.44 6.53 13.06
C LYS A 80 -2.08 5.97 13.45
N VAL A 81 -1.65 6.27 14.66
CA VAL A 81 -0.44 5.74 15.29
C VAL A 81 -0.86 4.98 16.54
N GLN A 82 -0.40 3.74 16.67
CA GLN A 82 -0.65 2.89 17.84
C GLN A 82 0.62 2.13 18.26
N PRO A 83 0.81 1.87 19.55
CA PRO A 83 1.88 1.00 20.02
C PRO A 83 1.58 -0.45 19.62
N ASP A 84 2.62 -1.20 19.25
CA ASP A 84 2.54 -2.62 18.88
C ASP A 84 3.88 -3.31 19.20
N PHE A 85 3.93 -4.17 20.21
CA PHE A 85 5.11 -4.94 20.63
C PHE A 85 6.46 -4.20 20.46
N ASN A 86 6.71 -3.19 21.30
CA ASN A 86 7.94 -2.38 21.31
C ASN A 86 8.24 -1.65 19.97
N ARG A 87 7.26 -1.53 19.07
CA ARG A 87 7.31 -0.70 17.87
C ARG A 87 6.07 0.19 17.76
N LEU A 88 6.16 1.19 16.88
CA LEU A 88 5.00 1.99 16.49
C LEU A 88 4.42 1.43 15.20
N LEU A 89 3.13 1.12 15.24
CA LEU A 89 2.34 0.79 14.07
C LEU A 89 1.73 2.08 13.51
N ILE A 90 2.09 2.39 12.27
CA ILE A 90 1.70 3.59 11.55
C ILE A 90 0.72 3.21 10.45
N ILE A 91 -0.53 3.64 10.56
CA ILE A 91 -1.63 3.24 9.68
C ILE A 91 -2.14 4.48 8.96
N ASN A 92 -2.11 4.49 7.63
CA ASN A 92 -2.78 5.53 6.85
C ASN A 92 -4.29 5.24 6.83
N GLN A 93 -5.08 6.12 7.42
CA GLN A 93 -6.54 6.10 7.35
C GLN A 93 -6.96 6.85 6.08
N VAL A 94 -7.16 6.10 5.01
CA VAL A 94 -7.25 6.62 3.64
C VAL A 94 -8.62 6.33 3.05
N ASP A 95 -9.14 7.26 2.23
CA ASP A 95 -10.33 6.99 1.43
C ASP A 95 -10.06 5.85 0.46
N PHE A 96 -11.06 5.00 0.22
CA PHE A 96 -10.86 3.80 -0.59
C PHE A 96 -10.46 4.13 -2.04
N SER A 97 -10.96 5.21 -2.62
CA SER A 97 -10.59 5.64 -3.97
C SER A 97 -9.17 6.21 -4.02
N HIS A 98 -8.75 6.94 -2.99
CA HIS A 98 -7.37 7.43 -2.86
C HIS A 98 -6.38 6.27 -2.69
N TYR A 99 -6.73 5.27 -1.87
CA TYR A 99 -5.96 4.03 -1.75
C TYR A 99 -5.79 3.34 -3.09
N LEU A 100 -6.89 3.10 -3.82
CA LEU A 100 -6.86 2.43 -5.12
C LEU A 100 -6.00 3.18 -6.13
N ALA A 101 -6.11 4.51 -6.20
CA ALA A 101 -5.29 5.29 -7.13
C ALA A 101 -3.80 5.24 -6.77
N GLY A 102 -3.46 5.25 -5.47
CA GLY A 102 -2.08 5.08 -5.01
C GLY A 102 -1.52 3.68 -5.30
N VAL A 103 -2.33 2.63 -5.13
CA VAL A 103 -1.96 1.25 -5.50
C VAL A 103 -1.74 1.13 -7.01
N VAL A 104 -2.68 1.59 -7.83
CA VAL A 104 -2.56 1.51 -9.30
C VAL A 104 -1.31 2.25 -9.77
N GLU A 105 -1.03 3.45 -9.27
CA GLU A 105 0.19 4.17 -9.65
C GLU A 105 1.48 3.45 -9.17
N THR A 106 1.45 2.82 -7.99
CA THR A 106 2.61 2.10 -7.46
C THR A 106 2.90 0.81 -8.24
N GLU A 107 1.87 0.06 -8.61
CA GLU A 107 1.99 -1.23 -9.31
C GLU A 107 2.22 -1.06 -10.81
N ALA A 108 1.53 -0.12 -11.46
CA ALA A 108 1.59 0.09 -12.90
C ALA A 108 2.55 1.20 -13.34
N GLY A 109 2.97 2.07 -12.43
CA GLY A 109 3.58 3.35 -12.79
C GLY A 109 2.56 4.34 -13.37
N SER A 110 3.08 5.41 -13.97
CA SER A 110 2.29 6.58 -14.40
C SER A 110 2.30 6.84 -15.91
N SER A 111 2.79 5.90 -16.72
CA SER A 111 3.00 6.06 -18.17
C SER A 111 2.12 5.15 -19.07
N SER A 112 1.22 4.36 -18.49
CA SER A 112 0.27 3.53 -19.23
C SER A 112 -0.95 4.32 -19.74
N GLY A 113 -1.76 3.71 -20.61
CA GLY A 113 -2.98 4.31 -21.16
C GLY A 113 -4.21 4.15 -20.27
N GLN A 114 -5.25 4.94 -20.55
CA GLN A 114 -6.46 5.03 -19.70
C GLN A 114 -7.19 3.69 -19.52
N GLU A 115 -7.39 2.93 -20.60
CA GLU A 115 -8.09 1.64 -20.52
C GLU A 115 -7.30 0.59 -19.72
N PHE A 116 -5.97 0.67 -19.76
CA PHE A 116 -5.14 -0.15 -18.88
C PHE A 116 -5.36 0.23 -17.41
N TYR A 117 -5.37 1.52 -17.07
CA TYR A 117 -5.63 1.95 -15.68
C TYR A 117 -7.03 1.57 -15.20
N LYS A 118 -8.05 1.60 -16.07
CA LYS A 118 -9.40 1.14 -15.72
C LYS A 118 -9.43 -0.35 -15.40
N ALA A 119 -8.84 -1.19 -16.27
CA ALA A 119 -8.76 -2.62 -16.03
C ALA A 119 -7.99 -2.92 -14.73
N HIS A 120 -6.87 -2.23 -14.51
CA HIS A 120 -6.05 -2.40 -13.32
C HIS A 120 -6.79 -1.91 -12.05
N ALA A 121 -7.51 -0.78 -12.11
CA ALA A 121 -8.31 -0.29 -11.00
C ALA A 121 -9.40 -1.28 -10.58
N ILE A 122 -10.07 -1.93 -11.53
CA ILE A 122 -11.06 -2.99 -11.26
C ILE A 122 -10.40 -4.18 -10.57
N LEU A 123 -9.24 -4.64 -11.05
CA LEU A 123 -8.51 -5.75 -10.43
C LEU A 123 -8.05 -5.39 -9.01
N CYS A 124 -7.46 -4.20 -8.83
CA CYS A 124 -7.03 -3.72 -7.53
C CYS A 124 -8.19 -3.60 -6.53
N ARG A 125 -9.34 -3.09 -6.99
CA ARG A 125 -10.57 -2.99 -6.18
C ARG A 125 -11.10 -4.36 -5.78
N THR A 126 -11.16 -5.29 -6.73
CA THR A 126 -11.60 -6.67 -6.50
C THR A 126 -10.72 -7.33 -5.44
N TYR A 127 -9.40 -7.20 -5.56
CA TYR A 127 -8.45 -7.69 -4.56
C TYR A 127 -8.68 -7.07 -3.19
N ALA A 128 -8.73 -5.73 -3.12
CA ALA A 128 -8.81 -4.99 -1.87
C ALA A 128 -10.09 -5.32 -1.10
N ILE A 129 -11.24 -5.45 -1.78
CA ILE A 129 -12.51 -5.85 -1.15
C ILE A 129 -12.44 -7.31 -0.67
N LYS A 130 -11.94 -8.22 -1.51
CA LYS A 130 -11.82 -9.65 -1.15
C LYS A 130 -10.91 -9.88 0.07
N ASN A 131 -9.91 -9.03 0.27
CA ASN A 131 -8.89 -9.16 1.31
C ASN A 131 -8.99 -8.08 2.40
N MET A 132 -10.09 -7.32 2.47
CA MET A 132 -10.19 -6.11 3.32
C MET A 132 -9.86 -6.36 4.78
N ASP A 133 -10.17 -7.54 5.30
CA ASP A 133 -9.97 -7.90 6.71
C ASP A 133 -8.73 -8.76 6.95
N ARG A 134 -7.82 -8.84 5.98
CA ARG A 134 -6.65 -9.74 6.03
C ARG A 134 -5.76 -9.52 7.25
N HIS A 135 -5.66 -8.29 7.73
CA HIS A 135 -4.85 -7.92 8.89
C HIS A 135 -5.69 -7.36 10.05
N ILE A 136 -7.01 -7.61 10.07
CA ILE A 136 -7.92 -6.95 11.04
C ILE A 136 -7.53 -7.24 12.49
N GLU A 137 -7.03 -8.45 12.76
CA GLU A 137 -6.50 -8.88 14.07
C GLU A 137 -5.21 -8.14 14.47
N GLU A 138 -4.46 -7.61 13.50
CA GLU A 138 -3.29 -6.74 13.71
C GLU A 138 -3.70 -5.25 13.83
N GLY A 139 -4.99 -4.94 13.67
CA GLY A 139 -5.56 -3.61 13.85
C GLY A 139 -5.52 -2.70 12.61
N PHE A 140 -5.30 -3.26 11.41
CA PHE A 140 -5.37 -2.56 10.12
C PHE A 140 -5.92 -3.48 9.00
N ASN A 141 -6.36 -2.92 7.88
CA ASN A 141 -7.01 -3.71 6.83
C ASN A 141 -6.02 -4.44 5.91
N LEU A 142 -5.14 -3.66 5.26
CA LEU A 142 -4.19 -4.13 4.25
C LEU A 142 -2.80 -3.55 4.53
N CYS A 143 -1.74 -4.34 4.28
CA CYS A 143 -0.37 -3.85 4.39
C CYS A 143 0.09 -3.11 3.13
N ASP A 144 1.14 -2.29 3.25
CA ASP A 144 1.65 -1.43 2.17
C ASP A 144 2.66 -2.13 1.23
N GLY A 145 2.85 -3.43 1.42
CA GLY A 145 3.81 -4.27 0.70
C GLY A 145 3.15 -5.25 -0.27
N THR A 146 3.98 -5.99 -1.01
CA THR A 146 3.55 -6.93 -2.05
C THR A 146 2.80 -8.15 -1.54
N HIS A 147 2.74 -8.35 -0.22
CA HIS A 147 1.90 -9.39 0.41
C HIS A 147 0.41 -9.06 0.27
N CYS A 148 0.06 -7.77 0.30
CA CYS A 148 -1.26 -7.27 -0.05
C CYS A 148 -1.24 -6.68 -1.45
N GLN A 149 -0.98 -5.37 -1.54
CA GLN A 149 -0.75 -4.63 -2.77
C GLN A 149 0.29 -3.56 -2.46
N ALA A 150 1.16 -3.24 -3.40
CA ALA A 150 2.15 -2.20 -3.19
C ALA A 150 1.45 -0.84 -3.08
N TYR A 151 1.48 -0.23 -1.88
CA TYR A 151 0.94 1.09 -1.60
C TYR A 151 2.02 2.00 -1.01
N LYS A 152 2.72 2.75 -1.85
CA LYS A 152 3.91 3.51 -1.41
C LYS A 152 3.66 5.01 -1.22
N SER A 153 2.55 5.52 -1.75
CA SER A 153 2.18 6.94 -1.72
C SER A 153 0.72 7.11 -2.16
N TYR A 154 0.16 8.29 -1.91
CA TYR A 154 -0.98 8.81 -2.68
C TYR A 154 -0.63 8.94 -4.18
N ASN A 155 -1.65 8.96 -5.04
CA ASN A 155 -1.51 9.21 -6.48
C ASN A 155 -0.99 10.63 -6.75
N ARG A 156 0.16 10.75 -7.41
CA ARG A 156 0.91 12.01 -7.46
C ARG A 156 1.37 12.43 -8.85
N HIS A 157 1.56 11.51 -9.79
CA HIS A 157 2.21 11.82 -11.07
C HIS A 157 1.23 11.84 -12.24
N ASN A 158 0.12 11.10 -12.16
CA ASN A 158 -0.86 11.03 -13.24
C ASN A 158 -2.29 11.00 -12.72
N ALA A 159 -2.99 12.14 -12.89
CA ALA A 159 -4.39 12.30 -12.48
C ALA A 159 -5.36 11.36 -13.24
N ALA A 160 -5.00 10.92 -14.45
CA ALA A 160 -5.83 10.00 -15.24
C ALA A 160 -6.02 8.64 -14.53
N ILE A 161 -5.10 8.26 -13.63
CA ILE A 161 -5.24 7.07 -12.78
C ILE A 161 -6.42 7.23 -11.82
N TYR A 162 -6.53 8.39 -11.16
CA TYR A 162 -7.63 8.66 -10.27
C TYR A 162 -8.96 8.78 -11.04
N ASP A 163 -8.94 9.34 -12.25
CA ASP A 163 -10.11 9.34 -13.14
C ASP A 163 -10.52 7.91 -13.51
N ALA A 164 -9.57 7.02 -13.83
CA ALA A 164 -9.84 5.62 -14.12
C ALA A 164 -10.46 4.88 -12.92
N VAL A 165 -10.01 5.18 -11.69
CA VAL A 165 -10.62 4.65 -10.45
C VAL A 165 -12.07 5.10 -10.32
N LYS A 166 -12.37 6.38 -10.58
CA LYS A 166 -13.74 6.93 -10.54
C LYS A 166 -14.64 6.38 -11.64
N GLU A 167 -14.17 6.33 -12.88
CA GLU A 167 -14.93 5.81 -14.03
C GLU A 167 -15.26 4.30 -13.89
N THR A 168 -14.53 3.61 -13.03
CA THR A 168 -14.73 2.20 -12.70
C THR A 168 -15.33 1.98 -11.32
N ASP A 169 -15.91 3.02 -10.72
CA ASP A 169 -16.46 2.91 -9.39
C ASP A 169 -17.53 1.81 -9.30
N HIS A 170 -17.54 1.12 -8.16
CA HIS A 170 -18.34 -0.08 -7.90
C HIS A 170 -18.16 -1.26 -8.88
N LYS A 171 -17.21 -1.23 -9.81
CA LYS A 171 -16.91 -2.36 -10.70
C LYS A 171 -15.90 -3.31 -10.04
N VAL A 172 -16.30 -4.57 -9.91
CA VAL A 172 -15.49 -5.69 -9.42
C VAL A 172 -15.63 -6.88 -10.38
N VAL A 173 -14.70 -7.82 -10.31
CA VAL A 173 -14.79 -9.08 -11.07
C VAL A 173 -15.27 -10.19 -10.16
N ILE A 174 -16.36 -10.84 -10.57
CA ILE A 174 -16.92 -12.02 -9.90
C ILE A 174 -16.77 -13.25 -10.78
N TYR A 175 -16.67 -14.42 -10.15
CA TYR A 175 -16.75 -15.69 -10.86
C TYR A 175 -18.22 -16.04 -11.08
N SER A 176 -18.59 -16.35 -12.32
CA SER A 176 -20.00 -16.56 -12.69
C SER A 176 -20.62 -17.81 -12.08
N GLU A 177 -19.82 -18.83 -11.75
CA GLU A 177 -20.35 -20.10 -11.24
C GLU A 177 -20.83 -20.00 -9.80
N ASP A 178 -20.14 -19.23 -8.96
CA ASP A 178 -20.44 -19.13 -7.51
C ASP A 178 -20.73 -17.70 -7.04
N SER A 179 -20.70 -16.71 -7.94
CA SER A 179 -20.89 -15.29 -7.65
C SER A 179 -19.91 -14.71 -6.62
N THR A 180 -18.76 -15.35 -6.40
CA THR A 180 -17.72 -14.88 -5.48
C THR A 180 -16.74 -13.93 -6.16
N LEU A 181 -16.07 -13.08 -5.39
CA LEU A 181 -14.97 -12.26 -5.91
C LEU A 181 -13.81 -13.16 -6.36
N ILE A 182 -13.30 -12.93 -7.56
CA ILE A 182 -12.15 -13.69 -8.06
C ILE A 182 -10.89 -13.42 -7.22
N THR A 183 -9.96 -14.36 -7.25
CA THR A 183 -8.56 -14.05 -6.90
C THR A 183 -7.96 -13.20 -8.02
N ALA A 184 -7.97 -11.88 -7.83
CA ALA A 184 -7.50 -10.89 -8.80
C ALA A 184 -5.96 -10.76 -8.80
N ALA A 185 -5.27 -11.86 -9.08
CA ALA A 185 -3.81 -11.89 -9.19
C ALA A 185 -3.35 -11.23 -10.50
N PHE A 186 -2.28 -10.43 -10.41
CA PHE A 186 -1.60 -9.81 -11.55
C PHE A 186 -0.09 -9.83 -11.33
N HIS A 187 0.68 -9.65 -12.40
CA HIS A 187 2.14 -9.67 -12.37
C HIS A 187 2.70 -8.82 -13.52
N ALA A 188 3.96 -8.38 -13.41
CA ALA A 188 4.54 -7.41 -14.31
C ALA A 188 4.78 -7.92 -15.74
N ASN A 189 5.18 -9.19 -15.89
CA ASN A 189 5.47 -9.81 -17.18
C ASN A 189 5.29 -11.34 -17.10
N SER A 190 4.57 -11.93 -18.04
CA SER A 190 4.23 -13.36 -18.05
C SER A 190 5.30 -14.24 -18.72
N GLY A 191 6.22 -13.67 -19.49
CA GLY A 191 7.24 -14.42 -20.23
C GLY A 191 6.69 -15.17 -21.46
N GLY A 192 5.52 -14.79 -21.97
CA GLY A 192 4.91 -15.33 -23.18
C GLY A 192 3.59 -16.08 -22.95
N ALA A 193 3.29 -16.46 -21.73
CA ALA A 193 2.04 -17.09 -21.33
C ALA A 193 1.79 -16.94 -19.83
N THR A 194 0.53 -16.88 -19.42
CA THR A 194 0.18 -17.03 -18.01
C THR A 194 0.21 -18.50 -17.59
N TYR A 195 0.20 -18.76 -16.28
CA TYR A 195 0.16 -20.11 -15.71
C TYR A 195 -1.23 -20.45 -15.19
N ASN A 196 -1.52 -21.75 -15.06
CA ASN A 196 -2.69 -22.17 -14.29
C ASN A 196 -2.45 -21.86 -12.81
N SER A 197 -3.52 -21.59 -12.07
CA SER A 197 -3.44 -21.35 -10.62
C SER A 197 -2.74 -22.46 -9.87
N GLU A 198 -3.01 -23.73 -10.21
CA GLU A 198 -2.46 -24.90 -9.54
C GLU A 198 -0.98 -25.18 -9.86
N ASP A 199 -0.42 -24.52 -10.88
CA ASP A 199 1.01 -24.59 -11.18
C ASP A 199 1.83 -23.62 -10.31
N VAL A 200 1.17 -22.67 -9.65
CA VAL A 200 1.78 -21.60 -8.83
C VAL A 200 1.37 -21.70 -7.35
N TRP A 201 0.11 -22.05 -7.10
CA TRP A 201 -0.50 -22.17 -5.78
C TRP A 201 -1.17 -23.53 -5.61
N LEU A 202 -1.72 -23.80 -4.42
CA LEU A 202 -2.31 -25.09 -4.09
C LEU A 202 -3.70 -25.33 -4.72
N GLU A 203 -4.43 -24.27 -5.03
CA GLU A 203 -5.83 -24.36 -5.44
C GLU A 203 -6.00 -24.20 -6.95
N LYS A 204 -6.83 -25.07 -7.53
CA LYS A 204 -7.27 -24.97 -8.92
C LYS A 204 -8.48 -24.03 -9.03
N LEU A 205 -8.32 -22.92 -9.73
CA LEU A 205 -9.35 -21.89 -9.92
C LEU A 205 -9.80 -21.86 -11.39
N GLY A 206 -11.12 -21.98 -11.62
CA GLY A 206 -11.71 -22.05 -12.97
C GLY A 206 -11.33 -20.89 -13.90
N TYR A 207 -11.15 -19.70 -13.32
CA TYR A 207 -10.88 -18.44 -14.03
C TYR A 207 -9.39 -18.06 -14.12
N LEU A 208 -8.47 -18.77 -13.44
CA LEU A 208 -7.02 -18.55 -13.55
C LEU A 208 -6.37 -19.69 -14.34
N ARG A 209 -6.46 -19.58 -15.65
CA ARG A 209 -5.95 -20.57 -16.61
C ARG A 209 -4.82 -20.00 -17.44
N ALA A 210 -3.92 -20.89 -17.85
CA ALA A 210 -2.84 -20.55 -18.76
C ALA A 210 -3.42 -20.08 -20.10
N ILE A 211 -3.03 -18.87 -20.52
CA ILE A 211 -3.34 -18.28 -21.81
C ILE A 211 -2.06 -17.74 -22.46
N ALA A 212 -2.00 -17.79 -23.79
CA ALA A 212 -0.89 -17.20 -24.53
C ALA A 212 -0.90 -15.67 -24.38
N ASP A 213 0.25 -15.09 -24.06
CA ASP A 213 0.47 -13.65 -23.92
C ASP A 213 1.72 -13.23 -24.70
N PRO A 214 1.62 -13.16 -26.05
CA PRO A 214 2.75 -12.78 -26.89
C PRO A 214 3.16 -11.32 -26.73
N PHE A 215 2.33 -10.47 -26.10
CA PHE A 215 2.63 -9.06 -25.89
C PHE A 215 3.69 -8.87 -24.80
N SER A 216 3.69 -9.71 -23.77
CA SER A 216 4.68 -9.69 -22.69
C SER A 216 6.12 -9.87 -23.17
N LEU A 217 6.35 -10.59 -24.29
CA LEU A 217 7.67 -10.82 -24.86
C LEU A 217 8.38 -9.54 -25.34
N LYS A 218 7.61 -8.48 -25.61
CA LYS A 218 8.13 -7.15 -25.98
C LYS A 218 8.26 -6.22 -24.77
N GLY A 219 7.77 -6.66 -23.61
CA GLY A 219 7.75 -5.88 -22.38
C GLY A 219 9.11 -5.84 -21.68
N ARG A 220 9.22 -4.92 -20.72
CA ARG A 220 10.36 -4.93 -19.79
C ARG A 220 10.37 -6.26 -19.04
N GLN A 221 11.57 -6.74 -18.71
CA GLN A 221 11.80 -7.98 -17.97
C GLN A 221 11.38 -9.27 -18.70
N ALA A 222 11.01 -9.22 -19.98
CA ALA A 222 10.78 -10.40 -20.81
C ALA A 222 12.03 -11.30 -20.90
N SER A 223 13.22 -10.70 -20.79
CA SER A 223 14.48 -11.42 -20.67
C SER A 223 15.35 -10.72 -19.64
N TRP A 224 15.94 -11.48 -18.73
CA TRP A 224 16.85 -10.97 -17.71
C TRP A 224 17.91 -12.01 -17.38
N THR A 225 19.06 -11.53 -16.92
CA THR A 225 20.17 -12.37 -16.46
C THR A 225 20.63 -11.84 -15.12
N LYS A 226 20.92 -12.75 -14.17
CA LYS A 226 21.51 -12.43 -12.88
C LYS A 226 22.73 -13.32 -12.64
N THR A 227 23.87 -12.70 -12.35
CA THR A 227 25.08 -13.41 -11.95
C THR A 227 25.13 -13.49 -10.43
N ILE A 228 25.37 -14.68 -9.90
CA ILE A 228 25.48 -14.94 -8.46
C ILE A 228 26.83 -15.61 -8.21
N ASP A 229 27.54 -15.19 -7.16
CA ASP A 229 28.76 -15.86 -6.74
C ASP A 229 28.47 -17.32 -6.34
N ARG A 230 29.34 -18.22 -6.78
CA ARG A 230 29.18 -19.66 -6.55
C ARG A 230 29.12 -20.00 -5.06
N ASN A 231 29.98 -19.39 -4.24
CA ASN A 231 30.05 -19.72 -2.82
C ASN A 231 28.78 -19.23 -2.10
N ASN A 232 28.28 -18.04 -2.44
CA ASN A 232 26.98 -17.55 -1.94
C ASN A 232 25.83 -18.48 -2.33
N TRP A 233 25.80 -18.97 -3.57
CA TRP A 233 24.76 -19.88 -4.04
C TRP A 233 24.78 -21.23 -3.30
N VAL A 234 25.97 -21.81 -3.12
CA VAL A 234 26.12 -23.07 -2.38
C VAL A 234 25.71 -22.91 -0.92
N GLN A 235 26.15 -21.84 -0.26
CA GLN A 235 25.78 -21.55 1.13
C GLN A 235 24.27 -21.35 1.30
N TYR A 236 23.60 -20.73 0.32
CA TYR A 236 22.14 -20.57 0.34
C TYR A 236 21.43 -21.92 0.31
N LEU A 237 21.80 -22.81 -0.61
CA LEU A 237 21.18 -24.13 -0.74
C LEU A 237 21.41 -25.01 0.50
N GLN A 238 22.57 -24.91 1.14
CA GLN A 238 22.86 -25.65 2.37
C GLN A 238 21.97 -25.26 3.55
N LYS A 239 21.41 -24.05 3.56
CA LYS A 239 20.47 -23.60 4.62
C LYS A 239 19.03 -24.05 4.39
N MET A 240 18.72 -24.64 3.23
CA MET A 240 17.39 -25.09 2.88
C MET A 240 17.14 -26.58 3.19
N VAL A 241 18.19 -27.30 3.60
CA VAL A 241 18.16 -28.69 4.08
C VAL A 241 18.21 -28.68 5.60
#